data_AF-A0A0S9QJF6-F1
#
_entry.id   AF-A0A0S9QJF6-F1
#
_cell.length_a   1.000
_cell.length_b   1.000
_cell.length_c   1.000
_cell.angle_alpha   90.00
_cell.angle_beta   90.00
_cell.angle_gamma   90.00
#
_symmetry.space_group_name_H-M   'P 1'
#
loop_
_entity.id
_entity.type
_entity.pdbx_description
1 polymer ?
#
loop_
_entity_poly.entity_id
_entity_poly.type
_entity_poly.pdbx_seq_one_letter_code
_entity_poly.pdbx_strand_id
1 'polypeptide(L)'
;MVIDTFLDDHVARTPTRDDLPAMDALREHLSSVATLYAGHEGDLMAQLIAECQYDPETMAEFKRRFYDQRLETAVGLIERAVAEGGVRTDVAPVTIAQMLYAPLYFRLLFRESGLDADGAVDILSTALAGIRARDAS
;
A
#
# COMPACT_ATOMS: atom_id res chain seq x y z
N MET A 1 14.51 -14.83 -11.64
CA MET A 1 15.77 -14.99 -10.89
C MET A 1 16.44 -13.68 -10.45
N VAL A 2 15.86 -12.49 -10.72
CA VAL A 2 16.14 -11.24 -9.97
C VAL A 2 14.82 -10.64 -9.51
N ILE A 3 13.82 -10.61 -10.42
CA ILE A 3 12.44 -10.27 -10.09
C ILE A 3 11.92 -11.16 -8.95
N ASP A 4 12.02 -12.49 -9.05
CA ASP A 4 11.51 -13.38 -7.98
C ASP A 4 12.08 -13.07 -6.59
N THR A 5 13.40 -12.82 -6.51
CA THR A 5 14.07 -12.47 -5.24
C THR A 5 13.64 -11.11 -4.71
N PHE A 6 13.43 -10.14 -5.60
CA PHE A 6 12.85 -8.84 -5.26
C PHE A 6 11.41 -8.97 -4.73
N LEU A 7 10.57 -9.77 -5.38
CA LEU A 7 9.19 -10.00 -4.95
C LEU A 7 9.14 -10.72 -3.59
N ASP A 8 10.01 -11.71 -3.38
CA ASP A 8 10.14 -12.43 -2.12
C ASP A 8 10.61 -11.51 -0.97
N ASP A 9 11.62 -10.66 -1.21
CA ASP A 9 12.10 -9.68 -0.22
C ASP A 9 11.00 -8.68 0.15
N HIS A 10 10.23 -8.22 -0.84
CA HIS A 10 9.09 -7.33 -0.60
C HIS A 10 8.08 -7.94 0.36
N VAL A 11 7.67 -9.19 0.12
CA VAL A 11 6.70 -9.89 0.99
C VAL A 11 7.26 -10.07 2.39
N ALA A 12 8.52 -10.48 2.52
CA ALA A 12 9.16 -10.69 3.82
C ALA A 12 9.25 -9.41 4.66
N ARG A 13 9.43 -8.24 4.01
CA ARG A 13 9.64 -6.95 4.68
C ARG A 13 8.38 -6.12 4.85
N THR A 14 7.26 -6.56 4.27
CA THR A 14 5.94 -5.92 4.43
C THR A 14 4.89 -6.91 4.96
N PRO A 15 5.15 -7.53 6.14
CA PRO A 15 4.24 -8.50 6.71
C PRO A 15 2.98 -7.81 7.25
N THR A 16 1.84 -8.48 7.10
CA THR A 16 0.63 -8.14 7.86
C THR A 16 0.66 -8.84 9.20
N ARG A 17 0.27 -8.14 10.25
CA ARG A 17 0.21 -8.68 11.61
C ARG A 17 -1.21 -9.07 12.00
N ASP A 18 -1.41 -10.35 12.28
CA ASP A 18 -2.70 -10.89 12.71
C ASP A 18 -2.89 -10.88 14.23
N ASP A 19 -1.81 -10.62 14.97
CA ASP A 19 -1.79 -10.51 16.43
C ASP A 19 -2.13 -9.10 16.96
N LEU A 20 -2.41 -8.16 16.05
CA LEU A 20 -2.80 -6.78 16.36
C LEU A 20 -4.25 -6.48 15.93
N PRO A 21 -4.91 -5.49 16.59
CA PRO A 21 -6.10 -4.85 16.03
C PRO A 21 -5.86 -4.43 14.59
N ALA A 22 -6.84 -4.60 13.71
CA ALA A 22 -6.69 -4.42 12.27
C ALA A 22 -6.23 -3.00 11.89
N MET A 23 -6.65 -1.98 12.65
CA MET A 23 -6.21 -0.60 12.42
C MET A 23 -4.72 -0.38 12.73
N ASP A 24 -4.20 -1.03 13.77
CA ASP A 24 -2.78 -0.95 14.12
C ASP A 24 -1.94 -1.78 13.14
N ALA A 25 -2.41 -2.96 12.76
CA ALA A 25 -1.81 -3.77 11.71
C ALA A 25 -1.77 -3.03 10.36
N LEU A 26 -2.84 -2.32 9.98
CA LEU A 26 -2.88 -1.51 8.76
C LEU A 26 -1.86 -0.36 8.80
N ARG A 27 -1.72 0.30 9.95
CA ARG A 27 -0.72 1.33 10.16
C ARG A 27 0.69 0.77 9.99
N GLU A 28 1.03 -0.31 10.71
CA GLU A 28 2.35 -0.95 10.61
C GLU A 28 2.64 -1.43 9.19
N HIS A 29 1.64 -2.04 8.53
CA HIS A 29 1.77 -2.50 7.15
C HIS A 29 2.10 -1.35 6.19
N LEU A 30 1.32 -0.26 6.19
CA LEU A 30 1.57 0.88 5.31
C LEU A 30 2.91 1.56 5.60
N SER A 31 3.29 1.71 6.87
CA SER A 31 4.60 2.23 7.25
C SER A 31 5.73 1.35 6.73
N SER A 32 5.60 0.02 6.83
CA SER A 32 6.62 -0.92 6.31
C SER A 32 6.78 -0.80 4.78
N VAL A 33 5.66 -0.69 4.04
CA VAL A 33 5.67 -0.50 2.58
C VAL A 33 6.36 0.82 2.22
N ALA A 34 6.02 1.91 2.91
CA ALA A 34 6.64 3.21 2.65
C ALA A 34 8.14 3.20 2.95
N THR A 35 8.56 2.62 4.08
CA THR A 35 9.99 2.46 4.43
C THR A 35 10.74 1.59 3.42
N LEU A 36 10.11 0.51 2.93
CA LEU A 36 10.70 -0.32 1.89
C LEU A 36 10.93 0.46 0.59
N TYR A 37 9.90 1.18 0.14
CA TYR A 37 9.94 1.98 -1.08
C TYR A 37 10.80 3.25 -0.97
N ALA A 38 11.18 3.66 0.24
CA ALA A 38 12.16 4.73 0.45
C ALA A 38 13.59 4.32 0.07
N GLY A 39 13.87 3.02 -0.02
CA GLY A 39 15.18 2.46 -0.31
C GLY A 39 15.34 1.94 -1.74
N HIS A 40 16.40 1.16 -1.95
CA HIS A 40 16.74 0.56 -3.24
C HIS A 40 15.59 -0.28 -3.85
N GLU A 41 14.81 -0.94 -3.01
CA GLU A 41 13.63 -1.71 -3.42
C GLU A 41 12.57 -0.83 -4.09
N GLY A 42 12.41 0.42 -3.64
CA GLY A 42 11.57 1.39 -4.33
C GLY A 42 12.06 1.70 -5.74
N ASP A 43 13.38 1.86 -5.93
CA ASP A 43 13.96 2.12 -7.25
C ASP A 43 13.66 0.98 -8.24
N LEU A 44 13.81 -0.27 -7.78
CA LEU A 44 13.50 -1.45 -8.57
C LEU A 44 12.00 -1.52 -8.89
N MET A 45 11.13 -1.23 -7.92
CA MET A 45 9.68 -1.17 -8.13
C MET A 45 9.31 -0.11 -9.19
N ALA A 46 9.90 1.09 -9.11
CA ALA A 46 9.63 2.17 -10.04
C ALA A 46 10.09 1.82 -11.47
N GLN A 47 11.26 1.19 -11.62
CA GLN A 47 11.76 0.70 -12.90
C GLN A 47 10.82 -0.37 -13.49
N LEU A 48 10.40 -1.33 -12.68
CA LEU A 48 9.48 -2.39 -13.11
C LEU A 48 8.13 -1.82 -13.56
N ILE A 49 7.56 -0.88 -12.80
CA ILE A 49 6.31 -0.21 -13.18
C ILE A 49 6.47 0.54 -14.50
N ALA A 50 7.61 1.22 -14.72
CA ALA A 50 7.90 1.91 -15.96
C ALA A 50 7.93 0.93 -17.15
N GLU A 51 8.62 -0.20 -17.04
CA GLU A 51 8.63 -1.25 -18.06
C GLU A 51 7.22 -1.79 -18.34
N CYS A 52 6.42 -2.03 -17.30
CA CYS A 52 5.03 -2.47 -17.43
C CYS A 52 4.15 -1.48 -18.22
N GLN A 53 4.48 -0.19 -18.25
CA GLN A 53 3.70 0.78 -19.06
C GLN A 53 3.93 0.62 -20.56
N TYR A 54 5.10 0.13 -20.97
CA TYR A 54 5.47 -0.01 -22.38
C TYR A 54 5.12 -1.39 -22.94
N ASP A 55 5.15 -2.43 -22.11
CA ASP A 55 4.90 -3.81 -22.50
C ASP A 55 3.70 -4.44 -21.75
N PRO A 56 2.57 -4.69 -22.43
CA PRO A 56 1.42 -5.36 -21.85
C PRO A 56 1.69 -6.77 -21.32
N GLU A 57 2.64 -7.52 -21.90
CA GLU A 57 2.98 -8.86 -21.42
C GLU A 57 3.68 -8.78 -20.06
N THR A 58 4.66 -7.87 -19.92
CA THR A 58 5.30 -7.56 -18.64
C THR A 58 4.30 -7.08 -17.60
N MET A 59 3.33 -6.22 -17.96
CA MET A 59 2.24 -5.82 -17.04
C MET A 59 1.39 -7.00 -16.57
N ALA A 60 1.00 -7.90 -17.48
CA ALA A 60 0.21 -9.07 -17.14
C ALA A 60 0.96 -9.99 -16.17
N GLU A 61 2.26 -10.20 -16.41
CA GLU A 61 3.11 -11.02 -15.56
C GLU A 61 3.33 -10.39 -14.18
N PHE A 62 3.63 -9.09 -14.13
CA PHE A 62 3.72 -8.33 -12.87
C PHE A 62 2.45 -8.46 -12.03
N LYS A 63 1.28 -8.35 -12.68
CA LYS A 63 0.00 -8.51 -12.00
C LYS A 63 -0.18 -9.88 -11.39
N ARG A 64 -0.02 -10.89 -12.23
CA ARG A 64 -0.18 -12.30 -11.87
C ARG A 64 0.76 -12.74 -10.77
N ARG A 65 2.01 -12.24 -10.76
CA ARG A 65 3.04 -12.69 -9.82
C ARG A 65 3.11 -11.89 -8.53
N PHE A 66 2.63 -10.66 -8.53
CA PHE A 66 2.84 -9.75 -7.42
C PHE A 66 1.60 -8.95 -7.07
N TYR A 67 1.15 -8.06 -7.97
CA TYR A 67 0.15 -7.06 -7.63
C TYR A 67 -1.14 -7.67 -7.10
N ASP A 68 -1.63 -8.75 -7.73
CA ASP A 68 -2.91 -9.36 -7.34
C ASP A 68 -2.84 -9.91 -5.91
N GLN A 69 -1.77 -10.64 -5.55
CA GLN A 69 -1.57 -11.15 -4.19
C GLN A 69 -1.39 -10.02 -3.16
N ARG A 70 -0.67 -8.95 -3.52
CA ARG A 70 -0.48 -7.79 -2.63
C ARG A 70 -1.79 -7.03 -2.42
N LEU A 71 -2.58 -6.88 -3.47
CA LEU A 71 -3.90 -6.27 -3.41
C LEU A 71 -4.84 -7.10 -2.52
N GLU A 72 -4.88 -8.42 -2.69
CA GLU A 72 -5.65 -9.33 -1.84
C GLU A 72 -5.23 -9.21 -0.36
N THR A 73 -3.92 -9.15 -0.08
CA THR A 73 -3.41 -8.97 1.29
C THR A 73 -3.92 -7.66 1.91
N ALA A 74 -3.84 -6.55 1.16
CA ALA A 74 -4.32 -5.25 1.63
C ALA A 74 -5.84 -5.24 1.82
N VAL A 75 -6.58 -5.85 0.90
CA VAL A 75 -8.04 -5.98 0.96
C VAL A 75 -8.46 -6.77 2.19
N GLY A 76 -7.85 -7.93 2.47
CA GLY A 76 -8.17 -8.75 3.63
C GLY A 76 -7.93 -8.02 4.96
N LEU A 77 -6.88 -7.20 5.03
CA LEU A 77 -6.61 -6.38 6.21
C LEU A 77 -7.67 -5.28 6.41
N ILE A 78 -8.13 -4.66 5.32
CA ILE A 78 -9.21 -3.66 5.37
C ILE A 78 -10.55 -4.30 5.70
N GLU A 79 -10.85 -5.49 5.17
CA GLU A 79 -12.04 -6.27 5.54
C GLU A 79 -12.06 -6.57 7.04
N ARG A 80 -10.90 -6.94 7.61
CA ARG A 80 -10.76 -7.12 9.06
C ARG A 80 -11.02 -5.82 9.82
N ALA A 81 -10.50 -4.70 9.34
CA ALA A 81 -10.75 -3.38 9.93
C ALA A 81 -12.22 -2.95 9.85
N VAL A 82 -12.94 -3.32 8.79
CA VAL A 82 -14.39 -3.13 8.68
C VAL A 82 -15.12 -4.01 9.70
N ALA A 83 -14.76 -5.29 9.81
CA ALA A 83 -15.38 -6.23 10.75
C ALA A 83 -15.18 -5.82 12.22
N GLU A 84 -14.03 -5.24 12.55
CA GLU A 84 -13.70 -4.70 13.88
C GLU A 84 -14.32 -3.30 14.12
N GLY A 85 -14.97 -2.69 13.13
CA GLY A 85 -15.61 -1.37 13.24
C GLY A 85 -14.65 -0.18 13.15
N GLY A 86 -13.39 -0.40 12.74
CA GLY A 86 -12.39 0.64 12.52
C GLY A 86 -12.54 1.39 11.18
N VAL A 87 -13.25 0.79 10.23
CA VAL A 87 -13.48 1.35 8.88
C VAL A 87 -14.96 1.29 8.53
N ARG A 88 -15.44 2.32 7.81
CA ARG A 88 -16.82 2.43 7.33
C ARG A 88 -17.21 1.27 6.39
N THR A 89 -18.48 0.85 6.45
CA THR A 89 -19.00 -0.32 5.73
C THR A 89 -19.56 -0.02 4.33
N ASP A 90 -19.72 1.26 3.99
CA ASP A 90 -20.34 1.72 2.74
C ASP A 90 -19.33 2.03 1.62
N VAL A 91 -18.05 1.71 1.82
CA VAL A 91 -17.00 1.81 0.81
C VAL A 91 -16.36 0.43 0.62
N ALA A 92 -16.21 0.01 -0.63
CA ALA A 92 -15.60 -1.27 -0.95
C ALA A 92 -14.13 -1.33 -0.44
N PRO A 93 -13.70 -2.42 0.23
CA PRO A 93 -12.34 -2.57 0.74
C PRO A 93 -11.25 -2.35 -0.31
N VAL A 94 -11.46 -2.83 -1.55
CA VAL A 94 -10.53 -2.61 -2.68
C VAL A 94 -10.35 -1.14 -3.01
N THR A 95 -11.41 -0.33 -2.93
CA THR A 95 -11.34 1.11 -3.17
C THR A 95 -10.53 1.81 -2.08
N ILE A 96 -10.69 1.39 -0.82
CA ILE A 96 -9.90 1.90 0.30
C ILE A 96 -8.43 1.53 0.13
N ALA A 97 -8.13 0.28 -0.26
CA ALA A 97 -6.77 -0.16 -0.54
C ALA A 97 -6.11 0.71 -1.62
N GLN A 98 -6.78 0.88 -2.76
CA GLN A 98 -6.28 1.70 -3.85
C GLN A 98 -6.07 3.16 -3.43
N MET A 99 -6.98 3.72 -2.64
CA MET A 99 -6.87 5.09 -2.11
C MET A 99 -5.66 5.27 -1.18
N LEU A 100 -5.34 4.28 -0.33
CA LEU A 100 -4.20 4.33 0.60
C LEU A 100 -2.86 4.12 -0.11
N TYR A 101 -2.80 3.26 -1.13
CA TYR A 101 -1.58 2.95 -1.86
C TYR A 101 -1.25 3.98 -2.94
N ALA A 102 -2.25 4.59 -3.58
CA ALA A 102 -2.05 5.60 -4.62
C ALA A 102 -1.04 6.71 -4.22
N PRO A 103 -1.13 7.36 -3.05
CA PRO A 103 -0.16 8.38 -2.65
C PRO A 103 1.24 7.81 -2.39
N LEU A 104 1.39 6.56 -1.95
CA LEU A 104 2.70 5.91 -1.81
C LEU A 104 3.36 5.72 -3.18
N TYR A 105 2.61 5.20 -4.15
CA TYR A 105 3.09 5.06 -5.53
C TYR A 105 3.32 6.42 -6.21
N PHE A 106 2.49 7.42 -5.93
CA PHE A 106 2.71 8.78 -6.42
C PHE A 106 4.05 9.32 -5.92
N ARG A 107 4.30 9.25 -4.60
CA ARG A 107 5.57 9.71 -4.02
C ARG A 107 6.76 8.92 -4.56
N LEU A 108 6.61 7.60 -4.72
CA LEU A 108 7.65 6.75 -5.30
C LEU A 108 8.00 7.15 -6.74
N LEU A 109 7.00 7.22 -7.62
CA LEU A 109 7.20 7.41 -9.06
C LEU A 109 7.64 8.84 -9.40
N PHE A 110 7.19 9.83 -8.62
CA PHE A 110 7.56 11.24 -8.81
C PHE A 110 8.72 11.70 -7.92
N ARG A 111 9.26 10.82 -7.07
CA ARG A 111 10.37 11.14 -6.15
C ARG A 111 10.04 12.28 -5.19
N GLU A 112 8.78 12.35 -4.75
CA GLU A 112 8.33 13.33 -3.76
C GLU A 112 8.81 12.96 -2.35
N SER A 113 8.84 13.95 -1.46
CA SER A 113 9.19 13.76 -0.06
C SER A 113 8.09 13.02 0.72
N GLY A 114 8.44 12.52 1.92
CA GLY A 114 7.50 11.84 2.81
C GLY A 114 7.12 10.42 2.38
N LEU A 115 7.96 9.76 1.58
CA LEU A 115 7.88 8.31 1.38
C LEU A 115 8.65 7.62 2.51
N ASP A 116 8.05 7.61 3.70
CA ASP A 116 8.59 7.02 4.91
C ASP A 116 7.44 6.62 5.85
N ALA A 117 7.78 6.09 7.04
CA ALA A 117 6.81 5.60 8.00
C ALA A 117 5.85 6.71 8.46
N ASP A 118 6.36 7.92 8.73
CA ASP A 118 5.57 9.07 9.19
C ASP A 118 4.61 9.53 8.10
N GLY A 119 5.11 9.66 6.87
CA GLY A 119 4.30 10.03 5.72
C GLY A 119 3.19 9.01 5.41
N ALA A 120 3.39 7.73 5.70
CA ALA A 120 2.35 6.70 5.59
C ALA A 120 1.29 6.82 6.68
N VAL A 121 1.69 7.12 7.93
CA VAL A 121 0.78 7.40 9.05
C VAL A 121 -0.07 8.63 8.76
N ASP A 122 0.51 9.67 8.16
CA ASP A 122 -0.20 10.89 7.78
C ASP A 122 -1.24 10.62 6.69
N ILE A 123 -0.90 9.83 5.67
CA ILE A 123 -1.85 9.39 4.63
C ILE A 123 -3.03 8.65 5.27
N LEU A 124 -2.75 7.65 6.11
CA LEU A 124 -3.77 6.85 6.77
C LEU A 124 -4.68 7.72 7.64
N SER A 125 -4.09 8.58 8.48
CA SER A 125 -4.82 9.46 9.37
C SER A 125 -5.70 10.44 8.60
N THR A 126 -5.19 11.00 7.50
CA THR A 126 -5.96 11.90 6.62
C THR A 126 -7.10 11.17 5.93
N ALA A 127 -6.85 9.96 5.41
CA ALA A 127 -7.88 9.15 4.76
C ALA A 127 -9.02 8.79 5.72
N LEU A 128 -8.69 8.42 6.97
CA LEU A 128 -9.68 8.09 8.00
C LEU A 128 -10.45 9.31 8.49
N ALA A 129 -9.78 10.46 8.63
CA ALA A 129 -10.43 11.70 9.04
C ALA A 129 -11.30 12.32 7.93
N GLY A 130 -11.02 11.99 6.67
CA GLY A 130 -11.57 12.66 5.50
C GLY A 130 -10.99 14.08 5.33
N ILE A 131 -11.19 14.66 4.14
CA ILE A 131 -10.66 15.98 3.78
C ILE A 131 -11.70 17.09 3.80
N ARG A 132 -12.96 16.77 4.14
CA ARG A 132 -14.01 17.77 4.27
C ARG A 132 -13.73 18.60 5.51
N ALA A 133 -13.84 19.93 5.38
CA ALA A 133 -13.78 20.82 6.54
C ALA A 133 -14.80 20.35 7.59
N ARG A 134 -14.35 20.22 8.83
CA ARG A 134 -15.25 19.94 9.95
C ARG A 134 -16.03 21.21 10.22
N ASP A 135 -17.35 21.09 10.38
CA ASP A 135 -18.16 22.22 10.82
C ASP A 135 -17.61 22.67 12.19
N ALA A 136 -17.33 23.97 12.33
CA ALA A 136 -16.94 24.52 13.61
C ALA A 136 -18.13 24.36 14.56
N SER A 137 -17.99 23.48 15.55
CA SER A 137 -18.91 23.37 16.68
C SER A 137 -18.82 24.61 17.57
#